data_AF-A0AAJ6NQ39-F1
#
_entry.id   AF-A0AAJ6NQ39-F1
#
_cell.length_a   1.000
_cell.length_b   1.000
_cell.length_c   1.000
_cell.angle_alpha   90.00
_cell.angle_beta   90.00
_cell.angle_gamma   90.00
#
_symmetry.space_group_name_H-M   'P 1'
#
loop_
_entity.id
_entity.type
_entity.pdbx_description
1 polymer ?
#
loop_
_entity_poly.entity_id
_entity_poly.type
_entity_poly.pdbx_seq_one_letter_code
_entity_poly.pdbx_strand_id
1 'polypeptide(L)'
;MPSTDLVKIKLAEFQQPLRCCNVTAVAYGFTALGYPTSVDDVFYVTRLPIATVLDDGMTLAETYDTCVKYIETAGLPLFAKVEHFDKSAMTFDAFVKEIESAVMNENDIHILNFNTKIAHGNQHLEGGHFSLLADYDSTTKELTVADTNPKRYTRFWKCDAKLMYDACVDKDSSSDRSRGMIIIKKLEI
;
A
#
# COMPACT_ATOMS: atom_id res chain seq x y z
N MET A 1 -6.75 23.09 -1.31
CA MET A 1 -7.52 22.23 -2.24
C MET A 1 -7.21 20.79 -1.85
N PRO A 2 -8.16 19.84 -1.90
CA PRO A 2 -7.80 18.43 -1.72
C PRO A 2 -6.73 18.06 -2.76
N SER A 3 -5.73 17.26 -2.36
CA SER A 3 -4.70 16.76 -3.27
C SER A 3 -5.34 16.03 -4.46
N THR A 4 -4.69 16.02 -5.61
CA THR A 4 -5.22 15.41 -6.85
C THR A 4 -5.46 13.91 -6.67
N ASP A 5 -4.68 13.24 -5.81
CA ASP A 5 -4.85 11.82 -5.46
C ASP A 5 -6.11 11.56 -4.66
N LEU A 6 -6.49 12.46 -3.74
CA LEU A 6 -7.78 12.37 -3.04
C LEU A 6 -8.97 12.38 -4.01
N VAL A 7 -8.82 12.92 -5.22
CA VAL A 7 -9.87 12.92 -6.26
C VAL A 7 -9.92 11.58 -7.01
N LYS A 8 -8.78 11.02 -7.44
CA LYS A 8 -8.74 9.72 -8.15
C LYS A 8 -9.10 8.55 -7.24
N ILE A 9 -8.57 8.55 -6.02
CA ILE A 9 -8.89 7.55 -5.00
C ILE A 9 -10.39 7.61 -4.63
N LYS A 10 -11.02 8.79 -4.69
CA LYS A 10 -12.48 8.95 -4.47
C LYS A 10 -13.34 8.22 -5.49
N LEU A 11 -12.85 8.03 -6.72
CA LEU A 11 -13.63 7.44 -7.83
C LEU A 11 -13.69 5.91 -7.77
N ALA A 12 -12.72 5.25 -7.14
CA ALA A 12 -12.72 3.81 -7.00
C ALA A 12 -13.22 3.37 -5.62
N GLU A 13 -14.39 2.74 -5.55
CA GLU A 13 -14.88 2.09 -4.33
C GLU A 13 -14.31 0.68 -4.24
N PHE A 14 -13.16 0.53 -3.58
CA PHE A 14 -12.61 -0.77 -3.23
C PHE A 14 -13.01 -1.14 -1.80
N GLN A 15 -13.72 -2.26 -1.66
CA GLN A 15 -13.89 -2.94 -0.38
C GLN A 15 -13.19 -4.29 -0.51
N GLN A 16 -12.24 -4.59 0.38
CA GLN A 16 -11.64 -5.91 0.38
C GLN A 16 -12.71 -7.01 0.57
N PRO A 17 -12.69 -8.08 -0.24
CA PRO A 17 -13.15 -9.39 0.17
C PRO A 17 -12.41 -9.83 1.45
N LEU A 18 -13.00 -10.70 2.27
CA LEU A 18 -12.44 -11.09 3.59
C LEU A 18 -10.92 -11.38 3.51
N ARG A 19 -10.12 -10.69 4.34
CA ARG A 19 -8.67 -10.92 4.54
C ARG A 19 -7.71 -10.70 3.35
N CYS A 20 -8.14 -10.08 2.25
CA CYS A 20 -7.27 -9.85 1.08
C CYS A 20 -6.78 -8.39 0.92
N CYS A 21 -6.38 -7.74 2.02
CA CYS A 21 -5.90 -6.35 2.00
C CYS A 21 -4.73 -6.13 1.04
N ASN A 22 -3.83 -7.10 0.91
CA ASN A 22 -2.72 -7.18 -0.04
C ASN A 22 -3.18 -7.06 -1.51
N VAL A 23 -4.01 -7.98 -1.98
CA VAL A 23 -4.53 -8.03 -3.36
C VAL A 23 -5.43 -6.83 -3.64
N THR A 24 -6.22 -6.41 -2.64
CA THR A 24 -7.04 -5.20 -2.75
C THR A 24 -6.16 -3.96 -2.90
N ALA A 25 -5.05 -3.84 -2.18
CA ALA A 25 -4.13 -2.72 -2.34
C ALA A 25 -3.47 -2.71 -3.72
N VAL A 26 -3.10 -3.87 -4.26
CA VAL A 26 -2.56 -3.99 -5.63
C VAL A 26 -3.58 -3.52 -6.67
N ALA A 27 -4.80 -4.06 -6.62
CA ALA A 27 -5.90 -3.67 -7.53
C ALA A 27 -6.23 -2.17 -7.44
N TYR A 28 -6.24 -1.64 -6.21
CA TYR A 28 -6.49 -0.23 -5.95
C TYR A 28 -5.35 0.64 -6.50
N GLY A 29 -4.09 0.24 -6.30
CA GLY A 29 -2.93 0.96 -6.83
C GLY A 29 -2.94 1.07 -8.35
N PHE A 30 -3.21 -0.03 -9.07
CA PHE A 30 -3.34 0.01 -10.52
C PHE A 30 -4.51 0.87 -10.99
N THR A 31 -5.65 0.77 -10.31
CA THR A 31 -6.82 1.60 -10.64
C THR A 31 -6.55 3.08 -10.40
N ALA A 32 -5.85 3.44 -9.31
CA ALA A 32 -5.45 4.81 -9.03
C ALA A 32 -4.50 5.39 -10.11
N LEU A 33 -3.64 4.55 -10.70
CA LEU A 33 -2.80 4.90 -11.85
C LEU A 33 -3.57 4.97 -13.18
N GLY A 34 -4.86 4.65 -13.19
CA GLY A 34 -5.71 4.71 -14.39
C GLY A 34 -5.81 3.39 -15.16
N TYR A 35 -5.46 2.27 -14.53
CA TYR A 35 -5.63 0.91 -15.07
C TYR A 35 -6.69 0.16 -14.26
N PRO A 36 -7.99 0.29 -14.60
CA PRO A 36 -9.07 -0.35 -13.86
C PRO A 36 -8.80 -1.84 -13.66
N THR A 37 -8.65 -2.25 -12.41
CA THR A 37 -8.26 -3.61 -12.04
C THR A 37 -9.10 -4.05 -10.84
N SER A 38 -9.79 -5.18 -10.95
CA SER A 38 -10.52 -5.77 -9.83
C SER A 38 -9.63 -6.72 -9.02
N VAL A 39 -10.08 -7.08 -7.81
CA VAL A 39 -9.42 -8.12 -6.99
C VAL A 39 -9.39 -9.47 -7.74
N ASP A 40 -10.47 -9.80 -8.44
CA ASP A 40 -10.60 -11.03 -9.23
C ASP A 40 -9.61 -11.04 -10.40
N ASP A 41 -9.40 -9.90 -11.07
CA ASP A 41 -8.40 -9.77 -12.13
C ASP A 41 -7.00 -10.09 -11.59
N VAL A 42 -6.66 -9.58 -10.40
CA VAL A 42 -5.35 -9.87 -9.80
C VAL A 42 -5.20 -11.36 -9.55
N PHE A 43 -6.18 -12.03 -8.93
CA PHE A 43 -6.14 -13.49 -8.73
C PHE A 43 -6.00 -14.26 -10.04
N TYR A 44 -6.79 -13.89 -11.05
CA TYR A 44 -6.82 -14.58 -12.33
C TYR A 44 -5.51 -14.42 -13.12
N VAL A 45 -5.05 -13.17 -13.30
CA VAL A 45 -3.85 -12.84 -14.09
C VAL A 45 -2.60 -13.40 -13.42
N THR A 46 -2.49 -13.28 -12.09
CA THR A 46 -1.31 -13.75 -11.35
C THR A 46 -1.38 -15.22 -10.97
N ARG A 47 -2.51 -15.90 -11.19
CA ARG A 47 -2.75 -17.30 -10.81
C ARG A 47 -2.42 -17.57 -9.33
N LEU A 48 -2.81 -16.64 -8.46
CA LEU A 48 -2.59 -16.77 -7.03
C LEU A 48 -3.45 -17.91 -6.44
N PRO A 49 -2.91 -18.71 -5.50
CA PRO A 49 -3.69 -19.70 -4.80
C PRO A 49 -4.66 -19.02 -3.82
N ILE A 50 -5.92 -18.85 -4.23
CA ILE A 50 -6.95 -18.12 -3.49
C ILE A 50 -7.02 -18.55 -2.02
N ALA A 51 -7.06 -19.86 -1.75
CA ALA A 51 -7.18 -20.37 -0.38
C ALA A 51 -6.04 -19.88 0.52
N THR A 52 -4.79 -20.05 0.10
CA THR A 52 -3.61 -19.61 0.87
C THR A 52 -3.62 -18.11 1.12
N VAL A 53 -3.95 -17.30 0.11
CA VAL A 53 -3.99 -15.83 0.26
C VAL A 53 -5.06 -15.38 1.24
N LEU A 54 -6.24 -16.05 1.26
CA LEU A 54 -7.34 -15.68 2.16
C LEU A 54 -7.11 -16.18 3.59
N ASP A 55 -6.43 -17.31 3.76
CA ASP A 55 -6.19 -17.94 5.07
C ASP A 55 -4.99 -17.30 5.78
N ASP A 56 -3.86 -17.17 5.08
CA ASP A 56 -2.56 -16.77 5.65
C ASP A 56 -2.20 -15.30 5.38
N GLY A 57 -2.86 -14.67 4.40
CA GLY A 57 -2.45 -13.37 3.90
C GLY A 57 -1.22 -13.48 3.00
N MET A 58 -0.49 -12.38 2.83
CA MET A 58 0.77 -12.34 2.08
C MET A 58 1.72 -11.34 2.73
N THR A 59 3.00 -11.67 2.69
CA THR A 59 4.10 -10.78 3.07
C THR A 59 4.26 -9.63 2.08
N LEU A 60 5.08 -8.63 2.44
CA LEU A 60 5.45 -7.55 1.52
C LEU A 60 6.09 -8.06 0.23
N ALA A 61 6.96 -9.07 0.32
CA ALA A 61 7.65 -9.65 -0.83
C ALA A 61 6.69 -10.39 -1.77
N GLU A 62 5.80 -11.25 -1.23
CA GLU A 62 4.80 -11.95 -2.05
C GLU A 62 3.82 -10.98 -2.72
N THR A 63 3.46 -9.89 -2.02
CA THR A 63 2.60 -8.83 -2.56
C THR A 63 3.31 -8.09 -3.69
N TYR A 64 4.60 -7.82 -3.54
CA TYR A 64 5.44 -7.24 -4.60
C TYR A 64 5.55 -8.18 -5.81
N ASP A 65 5.84 -9.46 -5.61
CA ASP A 65 5.94 -10.45 -6.69
C ASP A 65 4.62 -10.56 -7.46
N THR A 66 3.49 -10.47 -6.75
CA THR A 66 2.15 -10.40 -7.35
C THR A 66 1.97 -9.14 -8.20
N CYS A 67 2.40 -7.99 -7.69
CA CYS A 67 2.37 -6.73 -8.41
C CYS A 67 3.19 -6.79 -9.71
N VAL A 68 4.44 -7.26 -9.65
CA VAL A 68 5.32 -7.41 -10.82
C VAL A 68 4.72 -8.39 -11.83
N LYS A 69 4.27 -9.56 -11.37
CA LYS A 69 3.65 -10.56 -12.23
C LYS A 69 2.42 -10.04 -12.96
N TYR A 70 1.58 -9.24 -12.28
CA TYR A 70 0.43 -8.61 -12.90
C TYR A 70 0.87 -7.62 -13.99
N ILE A 71 1.80 -6.71 -13.68
CA ILE A 71 2.35 -5.72 -14.62
C ILE A 71 2.87 -6.40 -15.88
N GLU A 72 3.69 -7.44 -15.74
CA GLU A 72 4.28 -8.18 -16.85
C GLU A 72 3.23 -8.92 -17.67
N THR A 73 2.30 -9.62 -17.02
CA THR A 73 1.30 -10.45 -17.70
C THR A 73 0.25 -9.61 -18.41
N ALA A 74 -0.14 -8.47 -17.84
CA ALA A 74 -1.09 -7.53 -18.44
C ALA A 74 -0.42 -6.53 -19.40
N GLY A 75 0.91 -6.54 -19.53
CA GLY A 75 1.66 -5.65 -20.42
C GLY A 75 1.51 -4.16 -20.05
N LEU A 76 1.41 -3.85 -18.75
CA LEU A 76 1.23 -2.47 -18.30
C LEU A 76 2.56 -1.71 -18.38
N PRO A 77 2.58 -0.43 -18.83
CA PRO A 77 3.78 0.40 -18.86
C PRO A 77 4.07 0.96 -17.46
N LEU A 78 4.20 0.07 -16.48
CA LEU A 78 4.43 0.37 -15.07
C LEU A 78 5.75 -0.25 -14.61
N PHE A 79 6.36 0.38 -13.62
CA PHE A 79 7.47 -0.18 -12.87
C PHE A 79 7.07 -0.32 -11.40
N ALA A 80 7.44 -1.43 -10.78
CA ALA A 80 7.27 -1.66 -9.35
C ALA A 80 8.61 -1.83 -8.66
N LYS A 81 8.72 -1.32 -7.43
CA LYS A 81 9.88 -1.49 -6.55
C LYS A 81 9.40 -1.78 -5.13
N VAL A 82 10.12 -2.63 -4.41
CA VAL A 82 9.87 -2.89 -2.99
C VAL A 82 10.97 -2.30 -2.12
N GLU A 83 10.56 -1.68 -1.01
CA GLU A 83 11.47 -1.22 0.05
C GLU A 83 11.03 -1.75 1.41
N HIS A 84 11.86 -2.62 1.98
CA HIS A 84 11.78 -3.00 3.39
C HIS A 84 12.48 -1.95 4.25
N PHE A 85 11.87 -1.60 5.38
CA PHE A 85 12.34 -0.52 6.26
C PHE A 85 13.39 -0.98 7.28
N ASP A 86 13.71 -2.27 7.35
CA ASP A 86 14.87 -2.81 8.07
C ASP A 86 16.21 -2.48 7.38
N LYS A 87 16.19 -1.97 6.15
CA LYS A 87 17.38 -1.52 5.44
C LYS A 87 17.85 -0.16 5.96
N SER A 88 19.16 -0.01 6.12
CA SER A 88 19.79 1.26 6.56
C SER A 88 19.50 2.47 5.66
N ALA A 89 19.14 2.24 4.39
CA ALA A 89 18.85 3.31 3.44
C ALA A 89 17.49 3.99 3.65
N MET A 90 16.49 3.29 4.21
CA MET A 90 15.14 3.83 4.41
C MET A 90 15.00 4.39 5.84
N THR A 91 15.68 5.50 6.08
CA THR A 91 15.53 6.27 7.33
C THR A 91 14.17 6.98 7.37
N PHE A 92 13.78 7.49 8.54
CA PHE A 92 12.57 8.30 8.65
C PHE A 92 12.58 9.52 7.72
N ASP A 93 13.71 10.23 7.61
CA ASP A 93 13.85 11.37 6.71
C ASP A 93 13.75 10.96 5.23
N ALA A 94 14.30 9.79 4.87
CA ALA A 94 14.15 9.24 3.53
C ALA A 94 12.70 8.89 3.22
N PHE A 95 12.00 8.28 4.18
CA PHE A 95 10.57 7.99 4.08
C PHE A 95 9.74 9.27 3.88
N VAL A 96 9.97 10.31 4.69
CA VAL A 96 9.25 11.60 4.55
C VAL A 96 9.45 12.20 3.16
N LYS A 97 10.69 12.23 2.66
CA LYS A 97 10.97 12.73 1.29
C LYS A 97 10.26 11.91 0.21
N GLU A 98 10.25 10.60 0.37
CA GLU A 98 9.62 9.67 -0.57
C GLU A 98 8.09 9.86 -0.60
N ILE A 99 7.43 10.00 0.55
CA ILE A 99 5.97 10.25 0.60
C ILE A 99 5.62 11.66 0.13
N GLU A 100 6.43 12.69 0.43
CA GLU A 100 6.25 14.05 -0.08
C GLU A 100 6.33 14.10 -1.61
N SER A 101 7.28 13.36 -2.19
CA SER A 101 7.42 13.26 -3.64
C SER A 101 6.23 12.55 -4.28
N ALA A 102 5.77 11.45 -3.68
CA ALA A 102 4.71 10.62 -4.25
C ALA A 102 3.36 11.35 -4.30
N VAL A 103 2.94 12.02 -3.21
CA VAL A 103 1.63 12.69 -3.15
C VAL A 103 1.52 13.91 -4.08
N MET A 104 2.66 14.35 -4.64
CA MET A 104 2.74 15.43 -5.62
C MET A 104 2.79 14.91 -7.07
N ASN A 105 2.92 13.60 -7.27
CA ASN A 105 3.06 12.96 -8.57
C ASN A 105 1.98 11.90 -8.79
N GLU A 106 0.98 12.24 -9.61
CA GLU A 106 -0.15 11.35 -9.93
C GLU A 106 0.21 10.06 -10.68
N ASN A 107 1.48 9.91 -11.09
CA ASN A 107 2.02 8.72 -11.72
C ASN A 107 2.84 7.87 -10.74
N ASP A 108 2.78 8.16 -9.44
CA ASP A 108 3.58 7.55 -8.38
C ASP A 108 2.69 7.14 -7.20
N ILE A 109 2.36 5.85 -7.12
CA ILE A 109 1.48 5.30 -6.08
C ILE A 109 2.26 4.40 -5.14
N HIS A 110 2.13 4.65 -3.84
CA HIS A 110 2.75 3.84 -2.80
C HIS A 110 1.72 3.00 -2.06
N ILE A 111 1.99 1.71 -1.96
CA ILE A 111 1.29 0.76 -1.09
C ILE A 111 2.14 0.56 0.15
N LEU A 112 1.59 0.87 1.32
CA LEU A 112 2.22 0.68 2.62
C LEU A 112 1.83 -0.67 3.22
N ASN A 113 2.80 -1.38 3.77
CA ASN A 113 2.59 -2.51 4.66
C ASN A 113 3.04 -2.13 6.06
N PHE A 114 2.14 -2.21 7.04
CA PHE A 114 2.38 -1.68 8.37
C PHE A 114 1.67 -2.48 9.46
N ASN A 115 2.18 -2.40 10.68
CA ASN A 115 1.52 -2.92 11.87
C ASN A 115 0.39 -1.99 12.33
N THR A 116 -0.84 -2.48 12.37
CA THR A 116 -2.03 -1.69 12.73
C THR A 116 -2.00 -1.16 14.16
N LYS A 117 -1.43 -1.93 15.10
CA LYS A 117 -1.27 -1.55 16.51
C LYS A 117 -0.48 -0.26 16.65
N ILE A 118 0.62 -0.16 15.91
CA ILE A 118 1.57 0.95 15.96
C ILE A 118 1.02 2.14 15.18
N ALA A 119 0.55 1.92 13.95
CA ALA A 119 0.05 2.99 13.09
C ALA A 119 -1.16 3.73 13.69
N HIS A 120 -2.03 3.03 14.42
CA HIS A 120 -3.17 3.65 15.11
C HIS A 120 -2.86 4.04 16.57
N GLY A 121 -1.67 3.73 17.10
CA GLY A 121 -1.35 3.92 18.51
C GLY A 121 -2.29 3.17 19.47
N ASN A 122 -2.92 2.09 19.01
CA ASN A 122 -3.97 1.38 19.73
C ASN A 122 -3.56 -0.05 20.05
N GLN A 123 -3.34 -0.32 21.35
CA GLN A 123 -2.85 -1.61 21.83
C GLN A 123 -3.82 -2.79 21.63
N HIS A 124 -5.09 -2.51 21.33
CA HIS A 124 -6.12 -3.54 21.09
C HIS A 124 -6.22 -3.97 19.63
N LEU A 125 -5.48 -3.31 18.72
CA LEU A 125 -5.37 -3.74 17.33
C LEU A 125 -4.17 -4.67 17.17
N GLU A 126 -4.28 -5.59 16.23
CA GLU A 126 -3.27 -6.60 15.96
C GLU A 126 -3.18 -6.89 14.46
N GLY A 127 -2.00 -7.31 14.03
CA GLY A 127 -1.72 -7.76 12.68
C GLY A 127 -1.18 -6.69 11.74
N GLY A 128 -0.63 -7.18 10.63
CA GLY A 128 -0.22 -6.35 9.49
C GLY A 128 -1.41 -5.98 8.61
N HIS A 129 -1.29 -4.86 7.90
CA HIS A 129 -2.28 -4.40 6.93
C HIS A 129 -1.60 -3.78 5.72
N PHE A 130 -2.34 -3.73 4.61
CA PHE A 130 -1.92 -3.07 3.37
C PHE A 130 -2.91 -1.99 2.99
N SER A 131 -2.41 -0.79 2.67
CA SER A 131 -3.23 0.35 2.23
C SER A 131 -2.40 1.34 1.42
N LEU A 132 -3.06 2.26 0.72
CA LEU A 132 -2.37 3.24 -0.13
C LEU A 132 -2.03 4.49 0.67
N LEU A 133 -0.88 5.09 0.37
CA LEU A 133 -0.61 6.49 0.68
C LEU A 133 -1.51 7.37 -0.20
N ALA A 134 -2.26 8.29 0.41
CA ALA A 134 -3.21 9.15 -0.30
C ALA A 134 -2.84 10.64 -0.25
N ASP A 135 -2.23 11.10 0.84
CA ASP A 135 -1.81 12.49 1.01
C ASP A 135 -0.77 12.62 2.13
N TYR A 136 -0.09 13.76 2.19
CA TYR A 136 0.80 14.11 3.28
C TYR A 136 0.76 15.61 3.58
N ASP A 137 0.49 15.95 4.85
CA ASP A 137 0.50 17.31 5.35
C ASP A 137 1.85 17.60 6.03
N SER A 138 2.70 18.36 5.34
CA SER A 138 4.03 18.72 5.85
C SER A 138 3.99 19.70 7.03
N THR A 139 2.85 20.35 7.30
CA THR A 139 2.66 21.24 8.46
C THR A 139 2.34 20.43 9.71
N THR A 140 1.36 19.52 9.62
CA THR A 140 0.95 18.67 10.76
C THR A 140 1.78 17.41 10.91
N LYS A 141 2.61 17.06 9.91
CA LYS A 141 3.39 15.83 9.83
C LYS A 141 2.54 14.56 9.79
N GLU A 142 1.32 14.67 9.30
CA GLU A 142 0.39 13.56 9.15
C GLU A 142 0.32 13.10 7.70
N LEU A 143 0.27 11.78 7.49
CA LEU A 143 -0.12 11.20 6.21
C LEU A 143 -1.58 10.75 6.25
N THR A 144 -2.22 10.80 5.09
CA THR A 144 -3.56 10.23 4.87
C THR A 144 -3.40 8.88 4.19
N VAL A 145 -4.02 7.86 4.77
CA VAL A 145 -4.09 6.49 4.24
C VAL A 145 -5.44 6.30 3.56
N ALA A 146 -5.43 5.75 2.35
CA ALA A 146 -6.63 5.21 1.69
C ALA A 146 -6.75 3.72 2.02
N ASP A 147 -7.65 3.40 2.93
CA ASP A 147 -7.74 2.05 3.53
C ASP A 147 -8.46 1.07 2.61
N THR A 148 -7.91 -0.15 2.50
CA THR A 148 -8.54 -1.26 1.76
C THR A 148 -9.73 -1.89 2.52
N ASN A 149 -9.90 -1.56 3.80
CA ASN A 149 -10.98 -1.97 4.69
C ASN A 149 -11.76 -0.75 5.24
N PRO A 150 -12.55 -0.07 4.40
CA PRO A 150 -13.29 1.13 4.81
C PRO A 150 -14.31 0.87 5.93
N LYS A 151 -14.75 -0.38 6.13
CA LYS A 151 -15.68 -0.75 7.22
C LYS A 151 -15.00 -0.80 8.59
N ARG A 152 -13.69 -1.06 8.65
CA ARG A 152 -12.96 -1.20 9.91
C ARG A 152 -12.30 0.10 10.36
N TYR A 153 -11.76 0.88 9.42
CA TYR A 153 -10.94 2.06 9.75
C TYR A 153 -11.38 3.35 9.07
N THR A 154 -12.55 3.36 8.40
CA THR A 154 -13.02 4.38 7.46
C THR A 154 -12.20 4.40 6.16
N ARG A 155 -12.78 4.96 5.08
CA ARG A 155 -12.15 4.97 3.74
C ARG A 155 -10.82 5.72 3.71
N PHE A 156 -10.73 6.80 4.49
CA PHE A 156 -9.53 7.61 4.64
C PHE A 156 -9.31 7.91 6.11
N TRP A 157 -8.09 7.72 6.59
CA TRP A 157 -7.73 8.08 7.95
C TRP A 157 -6.33 8.68 7.98
N LYS A 158 -6.05 9.46 9.03
CA LYS A 158 -4.78 10.15 9.22
C LYS A 158 -3.91 9.44 10.25
N CYS A 159 -2.61 9.46 10.03
CA CYS A 159 -1.60 8.91 10.90
C CYS A 159 -0.43 9.89 11.02
N ASP A 160 0.16 10.00 12.20
CA ASP A 160 1.47 10.65 12.34
C ASP A 160 2.51 9.88 11.50
N ALA A 161 3.30 10.59 10.69
CA ALA A 161 4.23 9.95 9.78
C ALA A 161 5.31 9.12 10.50
N LYS A 162 5.69 9.50 11.72
CA LYS A 162 6.66 8.73 12.51
C LYS A 162 6.04 7.44 13.02
N LEU A 163 4.77 7.46 13.44
CA LEU A 163 4.06 6.23 13.83
C LEU A 163 3.92 5.26 12.65
N MET A 164 3.57 5.75 11.46
CA MET A 164 3.52 4.90 10.28
C MET A 164 4.90 4.34 9.91
N TYR A 165 5.95 5.17 9.95
CA TYR A 165 7.31 4.70 9.72
C TYR A 165 7.68 3.57 10.69
N ASP A 166 7.44 3.75 11.98
CA ASP A 166 7.72 2.73 13.01
C ASP A 166 6.88 1.46 12.78
N ALA A 167 5.63 1.63 12.32
CA ALA A 167 4.76 0.52 11.96
C ALA A 167 5.25 -0.27 10.72
N CYS A 168 5.95 0.39 9.79
CA CYS A 168 6.60 -0.23 8.64
C CYS A 168 7.94 -0.88 9.01
N VAL A 169 8.67 -0.33 9.98
CA VAL A 169 9.93 -0.92 10.51
C VAL A 169 9.66 -2.21 11.28
N ASP A 170 8.50 -2.32 11.94
CA ASP A 170 8.11 -3.52 12.69
C ASP A 170 8.16 -4.78 11.81
N LYS A 171 8.67 -5.88 12.38
CA LYS A 171 8.83 -7.14 11.66
C LYS A 171 7.50 -7.80 11.39
N ASP A 172 7.38 -8.39 10.19
CA ASP A 172 6.23 -9.22 9.90
C ASP A 172 6.31 -10.52 10.70
N SER A 173 5.21 -10.98 11.28
CA SER A 173 5.21 -12.23 12.05
C SER A 173 5.38 -13.46 11.16
N SER A 174 5.09 -13.33 9.87
CA SER A 174 5.24 -14.38 8.85
C SER A 174 6.55 -14.29 8.05
N SER A 175 7.44 -13.33 8.37
CA SER A 175 8.71 -13.14 7.66
C SER A 175 9.83 -12.67 8.59
N ASP A 176 11.09 -13.01 8.29
CA ASP A 176 12.24 -12.48 9.05
C ASP A 176 12.56 -11.00 8.74
N ARG A 177 11.80 -10.38 7.83
CA ARG A 177 11.98 -9.00 7.34
C ARG A 177 11.01 -8.03 8.00
N SER A 178 11.40 -6.75 8.02
CA SER A 178 10.43 -5.69 8.29
C SER A 178 9.32 -5.68 7.24
N ARG A 179 8.24 -4.98 7.57
CA ARG A 179 7.32 -4.46 6.56
C ARG A 179 7.98 -3.30 5.78
N GLY A 180 7.19 -2.41 5.20
CA GLY A 180 7.72 -1.35 4.34
C GLY A 180 6.72 -0.88 3.29
N MET A 181 7.18 -0.67 2.07
CA MET A 181 6.33 -0.18 0.98
C MET A 181 6.63 -0.79 -0.38
N ILE A 182 5.63 -0.79 -1.23
CA ILE A 182 5.73 -1.05 -2.67
C ILE A 182 5.47 0.28 -3.37
N ILE A 183 6.39 0.65 -4.25
CA ILE A 183 6.35 1.85 -5.08
C ILE A 183 5.94 1.40 -6.49
N ILE A 184 4.90 2.00 -7.05
CA ILE A 184 4.41 1.72 -8.41
C ILE A 184 4.41 3.03 -9.19
N LYS A 185 5.21 3.11 -10.26
CA LYS A 185 5.32 4.30 -11.11
C LYS A 185 4.94 4.00 -12.56
N LYS A 186 4.34 4.95 -13.25
CA LYS A 186 4.26 4.87 -14.73
C LYS A 186 5.65 5.06 -15.32
N LEU A 187 5.96 4.28 -16.36
CA LEU A 187 7.13 4.52 -17.19
C LEU A 187 6.83 5.76 -18.05
N GLU A 188 7.72 6.76 -18.01
CA GLU A 188 7.69 7.85 -18.98
C GLU A 188 8.04 7.26 -20.37
N ILE A 189 7.11 7.36 -21.31
CA ILE A 189 7.27 6.92 -22.71
C ILE A 189 7.68 8.12 -23.55
#